data_AF-A0AAE3XZG4-F1
#
_entry.id   AF-A0AAE3XZG4-F1
#
_cell.length_a   1.000
_cell.length_b   1.000
_cell.length_c   1.000
_cell.angle_alpha   90.00
_cell.angle_beta   90.00
_cell.angle_gamma   90.00
#
_symmetry.space_group_name_H-M   'P 1'
#
loop_
_entity.id
_entity.type
_entity.pdbx_description
1 polymer ?
#
loop_
_entity_poly.entity_id
_entity_poly.type
_entity_poly.pdbx_seq_one_letter_code
_entity_poly.pdbx_strand_id
1 'polypeptide(L)'
;MLTIDQKEAILRWAGVSTPAFPSPGVLWRQQRQHDAAPSSRTNPHAVLDPGTAAKQWAHAINTLFVAYSAARAARSLRKAEEARQLSVLRQLQCHAGADTETGNAAASGARKVRRPRRRSHAMG
;
A
#
# COMPACT_ATOMS: atom_id res chain seq x y z
N MET A 1 18.47 2.47 2.01
CA MET A 1 18.11 3.17 0.76
C MET A 1 17.97 2.15 -0.35
N LEU A 2 16.93 2.23 -1.18
CA LEU A 2 16.74 1.33 -2.33
C LEU A 2 17.75 1.66 -3.46
N THR A 3 18.39 0.64 -4.03
CA THR A 3 19.27 0.82 -5.20
C THR A 3 18.46 1.15 -6.46
N ILE A 4 19.11 1.70 -7.49
CA ILE A 4 18.43 2.05 -8.74
C ILE A 4 17.87 0.81 -9.44
N ASP A 5 18.61 -0.30 -9.43
CA ASP A 5 18.15 -1.58 -9.99
C ASP A 5 16.93 -2.12 -9.24
N GLN A 6 16.88 -1.97 -7.92
CA GLN A 6 15.71 -2.36 -7.13
C GLN A 6 14.48 -1.49 -7.48
N LYS A 7 14.68 -0.19 -7.74
CA LYS A 7 13.58 0.70 -8.18
C LYS A 7 13.09 0.31 -9.57
N GLU A 8 13.98 -0.01 -10.50
CA GLU A 8 13.66 -0.48 -11.84
C GLU A 8 12.86 -1.79 -11.81
N ALA A 9 13.26 -2.76 -10.99
CA ALA A 9 12.54 -4.01 -10.79
C ALA A 9 11.11 -3.77 -10.28
N ILE A 10 10.93 -2.89 -9.28
CA ILE A 10 9.60 -2.52 -8.76
C ILE A 10 8.73 -1.89 -9.85
N LEU A 11 9.31 -0.97 -10.64
CA LEU A 11 8.58 -0.31 -11.72
C LEU A 11 8.13 -1.31 -12.79
N ARG A 12 9.00 -2.24 -13.19
CA ARG A 12 8.66 -3.31 -14.15
C ARG A 12 7.57 -4.23 -13.62
N TRP A 13 7.66 -4.63 -12.34
CA TRP A 13 6.63 -5.45 -11.70
C TRP A 13 5.28 -4.73 -11.62
N ALA A 14 5.31 -3.41 -11.47
CA ALA A 14 4.12 -2.56 -11.51
C ALA A 14 3.59 -2.30 -12.94
N GLY A 15 4.26 -2.83 -13.98
CA GLY A 15 3.90 -2.61 -15.39
C GLY A 15 4.27 -1.23 -15.94
N VAL A 16 5.12 -0.47 -15.24
CA VAL A 16 5.60 0.84 -15.70
C VAL A 16 6.73 0.63 -16.70
N SER A 17 6.63 1.24 -17.89
CA SER A 17 7.67 1.16 -18.92
C SER A 17 8.95 1.84 -18.43
N THR A 18 10.02 1.07 -18.24
CA THR A 18 11.34 1.57 -17.83
C THR A 18 12.29 1.67 -19.02
N PRO A 19 13.11 2.74 -19.11
CA PRO A 19 14.12 2.85 -20.15
C PRO A 19 15.18 1.75 -20.00
N ALA A 20 15.65 1.19 -21.12
CA ALA A 20 16.70 0.19 -21.13
C ALA A 20 18.01 0.75 -20.54
N PHE A 21 18.71 -0.07 -19.74
CA PHE A 21 20.00 0.31 -19.17
C PHE A 21 21.08 0.41 -20.26
N PRO A 22 21.93 1.46 -20.27
CA PRO A 22 23.08 1.51 -21.17
C PRO A 22 24.06 0.39 -20.82
N SER A 23 24.42 -0.46 -21.79
CA SER A 23 25.06 -1.77 -21.55
C SER A 23 26.19 -1.78 -20.49
N PRO A 24 26.20 -2.77 -19.56
CA PRO A 24 27.18 -2.85 -18.47
C PRO A 24 28.65 -2.82 -18.92
N GLY A 25 28.96 -3.31 -20.12
CA GLY A 25 30.32 -3.34 -20.68
C GLY A 25 30.96 -1.96 -20.87
N VAL A 26 30.16 -0.89 -20.92
CA VAL A 26 30.66 0.47 -21.11
C VAL A 26 31.06 1.12 -19.78
N LEU A 27 30.42 0.73 -18.67
CA LEU A 27 30.67 1.29 -17.34
C LEU A 27 31.98 0.78 -16.71
N TRP A 28 32.29 -0.51 -16.85
CA TRP A 28 33.53 -1.07 -16.30
C TRP A 28 34.79 -0.52 -16.99
N ARG A 29 34.69 -0.19 -18.28
CA ARG A 29 35.79 0.41 -19.05
C ARG A 29 36.10 1.82 -18.55
N GLN A 30 35.08 2.57 -18.15
CA GLN A 30 35.22 3.96 -17.71
C GLN A 30 35.67 4.09 -16.25
N GLN A 31 35.23 3.19 -15.35
CA GLN A 31 35.77 3.11 -13.98
C GLN A 31 37.30 3.02 -14.00
N ARG A 32 37.86 2.23 -14.92
CA ARG A 32 39.30 2.05 -15.11
C ARG A 32 40.00 3.26 -15.75
N GLN A 33 39.26 4.12 -16.44
CA GLN A 33 39.78 5.33 -17.09
C GLN A 33 39.76 6.55 -16.15
N HIS A 34 38.91 6.56 -15.13
CA HIS A 34 38.86 7.65 -14.13
C HIS A 34 40.00 7.59 -13.10
N ASP A 35 40.58 6.42 -12.84
CA ASP A 35 41.79 6.29 -11.98
C ASP A 35 43.08 6.72 -12.70
N ALA A 36 43.04 6.91 -14.02
CA ALA A 36 44.14 7.47 -14.79
C ALA A 36 43.95 9.00 -14.93
N ALA A 37 44.71 9.75 -14.14
CA ALA A 37 44.77 11.22 -14.00
C ALA A 37 44.09 12.10 -15.07
N PRO A 38 43.40 13.20 -14.66
CA PRO A 38 42.78 14.13 -15.60
C PRO A 38 43.85 15.07 -16.15
N SER A 39 44.23 14.91 -17.41
CA SER A 39 44.99 15.94 -18.11
C SER A 39 44.47 16.12 -19.51
N SER A 40 43.84 17.28 -19.70
CA SER A 40 43.85 18.08 -20.93
C SER A 40 43.48 17.36 -22.23
N ARG A 41 42.23 17.54 -22.65
CA ARG A 41 41.92 18.50 -23.74
C ARG A 41 40.43 18.56 -24.05
N THR A 42 39.98 19.79 -24.20
CA THR A 42 38.79 20.26 -24.91
C THR A 42 38.51 19.40 -26.15
N ASN A 43 37.39 18.69 -26.16
CA ASN A 43 36.79 18.15 -27.39
C ASN A 43 35.28 18.43 -27.34
N PRO A 44 34.73 19.22 -28.27
CA PRO A 44 33.28 19.37 -28.43
C PRO A 44 32.74 18.22 -29.30
N HIS A 45 33.07 16.97 -28.93
CA HIS A 45 32.50 15.79 -29.58
C HIS A 45 31.38 15.25 -28.69
N ALA A 46 30.16 15.64 -29.02
CA ALA A 46 28.91 15.12 -28.49
C ALA A 46 28.71 13.64 -28.91
N VAL A 47 29.56 12.76 -28.41
CA VAL A 47 29.30 11.32 -28.36
C VAL A 47 29.06 11.05 -26.89
N LEU A 48 27.81 10.74 -26.54
CA LEU A 48 27.32 10.59 -25.17
C LEU A 48 28.36 9.88 -24.30
N ASP A 49 28.98 10.63 -23.41
CA ASP A 49 29.91 10.10 -22.44
C ASP A 49 29.14 9.05 -21.60
N PRO A 50 29.53 7.77 -21.59
CA PRO A 50 28.69 6.71 -21.04
C PRO A 50 28.36 6.90 -19.55
N GLY A 51 29.24 7.58 -18.80
CA GLY A 51 28.98 8.02 -17.43
C GLY A 51 27.86 9.07 -17.32
N THR A 52 27.67 9.93 -18.33
CA THR A 52 26.53 10.85 -18.38
C THR A 52 25.24 10.13 -18.73
N ALA A 53 25.28 9.15 -19.64
CA ALA A 53 24.13 8.32 -19.99
C ALA A 53 23.60 7.50 -18.80
N ALA A 54 24.50 6.91 -18.01
CA ALA A 54 24.12 6.17 -16.80
C ALA A 54 23.53 7.09 -15.72
N LYS A 55 24.07 8.31 -15.55
CA LYS A 55 23.49 9.32 -14.63
C LYS A 55 22.10 9.77 -15.08
N GLN A 56 21.90 10.00 -16.37
CA GLN A 56 20.59 10.35 -16.95
C GLN A 56 19.58 9.20 -16.79
N TRP A 57 20.01 7.96 -17.03
CA TRP A 57 19.17 6.78 -16.81
C TRP A 57 18.76 6.65 -15.33
N ALA A 58 19.71 6.79 -14.41
CA ALA A 58 19.45 6.77 -12.97
C ALA A 58 18.45 7.86 -12.56
N HIS A 59 18.58 9.07 -13.12
CA HIS A 59 17.64 10.16 -12.89
C HIS A 59 16.25 9.80 -13.41
N ALA A 60 16.14 9.24 -14.62
CA ALA A 60 14.85 8.86 -15.20
C ALA A 60 14.12 7.81 -14.33
N ILE A 61 14.83 6.78 -13.87
CA ILE A 61 14.28 5.78 -12.94
C ILE A 61 13.83 6.41 -11.63
N ASN A 62 14.60 7.34 -11.07
CA ASN A 62 14.21 8.04 -9.84
C ASN A 62 12.92 8.87 -10.04
N THR A 63 12.81 9.61 -11.13
CA THR A 63 11.60 10.39 -11.45
C THR A 63 10.37 9.48 -11.58
N LEU A 64 10.49 8.37 -12.32
CA LEU A 64 9.40 7.39 -12.46
C LEU A 64 9.01 6.77 -11.12
N PHE A 65 10.00 6.44 -10.28
CA PHE A 65 9.78 5.86 -8.96
C PHE A 65 9.05 6.82 -8.01
N VAL A 66 9.37 8.12 -8.06
CA VAL A 66 8.66 9.14 -7.28
C VAL A 66 7.19 9.23 -7.71
N ALA A 67 6.92 9.30 -9.01
CA ALA A 67 5.55 9.33 -9.53
C ALA A 67 4.75 8.07 -9.15
N TYR A 68 5.35 6.89 -9.30
CA TYR A 68 4.76 5.62 -8.88
C TYR A 68 4.46 5.61 -7.37
N SER A 69 5.40 6.05 -6.54
CA SER A 69 5.25 6.07 -5.09
C SER A 69 4.15 7.02 -4.64
N ALA A 70 4.06 8.21 -5.25
CA ALA A 70 2.98 9.16 -5.01
C ALA A 70 1.61 8.57 -5.39
N ALA A 71 1.51 7.94 -6.56
CA ALA A 71 0.28 7.28 -7.00
C ALA A 71 -0.12 6.12 -6.06
N ARG A 72 0.85 5.33 -5.61
CA ARG A 72 0.61 4.24 -4.65
C ARG A 72 0.14 4.77 -3.30
N ALA A 73 0.73 5.84 -2.79
CA ALA A 73 0.32 6.49 -1.56
C ALA A 73 -1.12 7.04 -1.65
N ALA A 74 -1.45 7.72 -2.76
CA ALA A 74 -2.80 8.23 -3.01
C ALA A 74 -3.84 7.09 -3.04
N ARG A 75 -3.53 5.96 -3.69
CA ARG A 75 -4.39 4.77 -3.66
C ARG A 75 -4.57 4.20 -2.26
N SER A 76 -3.50 4.13 -1.48
CA SER A 76 -3.56 3.64 -0.10
C SER A 76 -4.42 4.54 0.79
N LEU A 77 -4.33 5.86 0.63
CA LEU A 77 -5.15 6.82 1.36
C LEU A 77 -6.63 6.65 1.01
N ARG A 78 -6.96 6.51 -0.28
CA ARG A 78 -8.35 6.25 -0.71
C ARG A 78 -8.90 4.96 -0.10
N LYS A 79 -8.12 3.86 -0.15
CA LYS A 79 -8.52 2.59 0.47
C LYS A 79 -8.72 2.69 1.98
N ALA A 80 -7.87 3.46 2.68
CA ALA A 80 -8.01 3.68 4.11
C ALA A 80 -9.29 4.45 4.44
N GLU A 81 -9.66 5.43 3.61
CA GLU A 81 -10.89 6.19 3.79
C GLU A 81 -12.14 5.35 3.51
N GLU A 82 -12.14 4.56 2.43
CA GLU A 82 -13.21 3.61 2.13
C GLU A 82 -13.41 2.62 3.30
N ALA A 83 -12.32 2.12 3.90
CA ALA A 83 -12.39 1.24 5.07
C ALA A 83 -13.00 1.93 6.30
N ARG A 84 -12.70 3.22 6.53
CA ARG A 84 -13.30 4.01 7.61
C ARG A 84 -14.80 4.18 7.40
N GLN A 85 -15.21 4.57 6.20
CA GLN A 85 -16.62 4.76 5.84
C GLN A 85 -17.41 3.44 6.01
N LEU A 86 -16.85 2.33 5.54
CA LEU A 86 -17.45 1.00 5.74
C LEU A 86 -17.55 0.62 7.23
N SER A 87 -16.55 0.97 8.04
CA SER A 87 -16.59 0.72 9.48
C SER A 87 -17.72 1.49 10.16
N VAL A 88 -17.91 2.78 9.81
CA VAL A 88 -19.00 3.60 10.35
C VAL A 88 -20.36 3.02 9.96
N LEU A 89 -20.54 2.65 8.69
CA LEU A 89 -21.79 2.02 8.23
C LEU A 89 -22.09 0.72 8.97
N ARG A 90 -21.08 -0.13 9.20
CA ARG A 90 -21.24 -1.36 9.99
C ARG A 90 -21.65 -1.07 11.44
N GLN A 91 -21.05 -0.06 12.07
CA GLN A 91 -21.43 0.34 13.43
C GLN A 91 -22.89 0.79 13.51
N LEU A 92 -23.33 1.63 12.56
CA LEU A 92 -24.72 2.07 12.47
C LEU A 92 -25.69 0.91 12.23
N GLN A 93 -25.34 -0.04 11.36
CA GLN A 93 -26.13 -1.24 11.13
C GLN A 93 -26.24 -2.13 12.37
N CYS A 94 -25.14 -2.32 13.11
CA CYS A 94 -25.16 -3.07 14.36
C CYS A 94 -26.01 -2.39 15.45
N HIS A 95 -25.97 -1.06 15.53
CA HIS A 95 -26.81 -0.31 16.48
C HIS A 95 -28.29 -0.37 16.11
N ALA A 96 -28.63 -0.24 14.82
CA ALA A 96 -30.03 -0.33 14.36
C ALA A 96 -30.68 -1.70 14.61
N GLY A 97 -29.90 -2.79 14.63
CA GLY A 97 -30.41 -4.12 14.97
C GLY A 97 -30.76 -4.28 16.47
N ALA A 98 -29.96 -3.70 17.37
CA ALA A 98 -30.14 -3.80 18.81
C ALA A 98 -31.41 -3.09 19.32
N ASP A 99 -31.80 -2.00 18.65
CA ASP A 99 -33.01 -1.24 18.98
C ASP A 99 -34.30 -2.01 18.62
N THR A 100 -34.24 -2.93 17.64
CA THR A 100 -35.39 -3.74 17.23
C THR A 100 -35.60 -5.00 18.09
N GLU A 101 -34.53 -5.55 18.70
CA GLU A 101 -34.65 -6.70 19.61
C GLU A 101 -35.17 -6.30 20.99
N THR A 102 -34.81 -5.11 21.49
CA THR A 102 -35.30 -4.61 22.79
C THR A 102 -36.80 -4.26 22.76
N GLY A 103 -37.32 -3.78 21.62
CA GLY A 103 -38.76 -3.56 21.43
C GLY A 103 -39.59 -4.85 21.43
N ASN A 104 -39.06 -5.94 20.87
CA ASN A 104 -39.77 -7.23 20.78
C ASN A 104 -39.64 -8.08 22.06
N ALA A 105 -38.56 -7.94 22.83
CA ALA A 105 -38.39 -8.64 24.11
C ALA A 105 -39.38 -8.14 25.19
N ALA A 106 -39.72 -6.84 25.19
CA ALA A 106 -40.71 -6.27 26.11
C ALA A 106 -42.14 -6.80 25.87
N ALA A 107 -42.47 -7.19 24.63
CA ALA A 107 -43.77 -7.75 24.28
C ALA A 107 -43.94 -9.24 24.66
N SER A 108 -42.85 -9.97 24.91
CA SER A 108 -42.87 -11.43 25.14
C SER A 108 -42.80 -11.86 26.62
N GLY A 109 -42.91 -10.94 27.58
CA GLY A 109 -42.77 -11.22 29.02
C GLY A 109 -44.04 -11.66 29.77
N ALA A 110 -45.21 -11.69 29.13
CA ALA A 110 -46.50 -11.86 29.81
C ALA A 110 -47.11 -13.27 29.68
N ARG A 111 -46.37 -14.33 30.03
CA ARG A 111 -46.97 -15.63 30.41
C ARG A 111 -46.49 -16.08 31.78
N LYS A 112 -46.97 -15.37 32.80
CA LYS A 112 -46.86 -15.77 34.20
C LYS A 112 -47.81 -16.95 34.43
N VAL A 113 -47.33 -18.18 34.17
CA VAL A 113 -48.05 -19.42 34.50
C VAL A 113 -48.18 -19.49 36.03
N ARG A 114 -49.36 -19.10 36.54
CA ARG A 114 -49.78 -19.31 37.91
C ARG A 114 -49.77 -20.81 38.21
N ARG A 115 -48.73 -21.28 38.91
CA ARG A 115 -48.77 -22.61 39.54
C ARG A 115 -49.64 -22.53 40.80
N PRO A 116 -50.66 -23.38 40.96
CA PRO A 116 -51.44 -23.42 42.18
C PRO A 116 -50.62 -24.03 43.31
N ARG A 117 -50.64 -23.32 44.43
CA ARG A 117 -50.03 -23.68 45.71
C ARG A 117 -50.87 -24.81 46.32
N ARG A 118 -50.49 -26.07 46.14
CA ARG A 118 -51.11 -27.18 46.88
C ARG A 118 -50.40 -27.35 48.22
N ARG A 119 -51.09 -26.81 49.22
CA ARG A 119 -50.89 -27.00 50.65
C ARG A 119 -51.49 -28.36 51.06
N SER A 120 -50.90 -28.92 52.12
CA SER A 120 -51.45 -29.99 52.98
C SER A 120 -51.34 -31.42 52.43
N HIS A 121 -51.23 -32.50 53.21
CA HIS A 121 -51.43 -32.77 54.64
C HIS A 121 -50.54 -33.96 55.07
N ALA A 122 -50.42 -34.13 56.38
CA ALA A 122 -49.68 -35.15 57.12
C ALA A 122 -50.26 -36.59 57.01
N MET A 123 -49.55 -37.50 57.70
CA MET A 123 -49.92 -38.82 58.26
C MET A 123 -49.42 -40.06 57.51
N GLY A 124 -48.72 -40.92 58.27
CA GLY A 124 -48.28 -42.26 57.90
C GLY A 124 -46.96 -42.63 58.54
#